data_AF-A0A3M1ATS5-F1
#
_entry.id   AF-A0A3M1ATS5-F1
#
_cell.length_a   1.000
_cell.length_b   1.000
_cell.length_c   1.000
_cell.angle_alpha   90.00
_cell.angle_beta   90.00
_cell.angle_gamma   90.00
#
_symmetry.space_group_name_H-M   'P 1'
#
loop_
_entity.id
_entity.type
_entity.pdbx_description
1 polymer ?
#
loop_
_entity_poly.entity_id
_entity_poly.type
_entity_poly.pdbx_seq_one_letter_code
_entity_poly.pdbx_strand_id
1 'polypeptide(L)'
;MPFYISKFAKKSLMDKIIKIVLFLTVILSACTSDKKDHPLKKGGIETYAFGKVNQILVVSDSSLWTGPVGDTFFYYFAGPYILTPQPEAIFDITHFTPQAFSKRGSRKEFRMILLVADMNDPDEATARMIRNDLGEQKLEQIRRDKGCSVVVGKDKW
;
A
#
# COMPACT_ATOMS: atom_id res chain seq x y z
N MET A 1 -11.95 -52.31 -58.97
CA MET A 1 -12.25 -51.86 -57.59
C MET A 1 -11.12 -50.98 -57.00
N PRO A 2 -10.90 -49.70 -57.42
CA PRO A 2 -9.99 -48.83 -56.65
C PRO A 2 -10.61 -47.51 -56.15
N PHE A 3 -11.81 -47.13 -56.59
CA PHE A 3 -12.33 -45.77 -56.34
C PHE A 3 -12.98 -45.55 -54.96
N TYR A 4 -13.33 -46.61 -54.22
CA TYR A 4 -14.07 -46.48 -52.96
C TYR A 4 -13.18 -46.28 -51.72
N ILE A 5 -11.93 -46.75 -51.77
CA ILE A 5 -10.98 -46.69 -50.63
C ILE A 5 -10.46 -45.25 -50.43
N SER A 6 -10.37 -44.44 -51.49
CA SER A 6 -9.85 -43.05 -51.42
C SER A 6 -10.78 -42.07 -50.72
N LYS A 7 -12.11 -42.29 -50.76
CA LYS A 7 -13.09 -41.44 -50.07
C LYS A 7 -13.13 -41.69 -48.56
N PHE A 8 -12.92 -42.93 -48.12
CA PHE A 8 -12.96 -43.30 -46.70
C PHE A 8 -11.73 -42.77 -45.94
N ALA A 9 -10.55 -42.87 -46.55
CA ALA A 9 -9.31 -42.29 -46.01
C ALA A 9 -9.39 -40.75 -45.92
N LYS A 10 -10.00 -40.08 -46.91
CA LYS A 10 -10.23 -38.63 -46.87
C LYS A 10 -11.17 -38.19 -45.75
N LYS A 11 -12.23 -38.95 -45.45
CA LYS A 11 -13.16 -38.65 -44.34
C LYS A 11 -12.47 -38.75 -42.98
N SER A 12 -11.71 -39.82 -42.76
CA SER A 12 -10.91 -40.02 -41.54
C SER A 12 -9.81 -38.96 -41.37
N LEU A 13 -9.20 -38.52 -42.48
CA LEU A 13 -8.25 -37.41 -42.48
C LEU A 13 -8.92 -36.07 -42.16
N MET A 14 -10.10 -35.79 -42.73
CA MET A 14 -10.88 -34.58 -42.47
C MET A 14 -11.32 -34.49 -41.01
N ASP A 15 -11.78 -35.59 -40.41
CA ASP A 15 -12.19 -35.60 -39.00
C ASP A 15 -10.99 -35.36 -38.05
N LYS A 16 -9.79 -35.83 -38.41
CA LYS A 16 -8.55 -35.53 -37.67
C LYS A 16 -8.15 -34.06 -37.82
N ILE A 17 -8.25 -33.50 -39.02
CA ILE A 17 -7.96 -32.08 -39.27
C ILE A 17 -8.95 -31.19 -38.51
N ILE A 18 -10.24 -31.53 -38.50
CA ILE A 18 -11.27 -30.79 -37.74
C ILE A 18 -10.96 -30.81 -36.24
N LYS A 19 -10.57 -31.95 -35.67
CA LYS A 19 -10.17 -32.05 -34.26
C LYS A 19 -8.91 -31.24 -33.95
N ILE A 20 -7.93 -31.22 -34.85
CA ILE A 20 -6.69 -30.43 -34.69
C ILE A 20 -6.99 -28.94 -34.75
N VAL A 21 -7.84 -28.50 -35.69
CA VAL A 21 -8.26 -27.09 -35.82
C VAL A 21 -9.05 -26.66 -34.59
N LEU A 22 -9.97 -27.51 -34.09
CA LEU A 22 -10.74 -27.24 -32.87
C LEU A 22 -9.85 -27.16 -31.62
N PHE A 23 -8.81 -28.00 -31.54
CA PHE A 23 -7.85 -27.94 -30.45
C PHE A 23 -6.96 -26.69 -30.53
N LEU A 24 -6.57 -26.29 -31.74
CA LEU A 24 -5.75 -25.10 -31.97
C LEU A 24 -6.52 -23.80 -31.67
N THR A 25 -7.82 -23.72 -31.97
CA THR A 25 -8.65 -22.57 -31.61
C THR A 25 -8.84 -22.42 -30.10
N VAL A 26 -8.92 -23.53 -29.36
CA VAL A 26 -8.95 -23.50 -27.88
C VAL A 26 -7.64 -22.95 -27.32
N ILE A 27 -6.48 -23.37 -27.85
CA ILE A 27 -5.17 -22.86 -27.41
C ILE A 27 -5.01 -21.37 -27.71
N LEU A 28 -5.49 -20.90 -28.87
CA LEU A 28 -5.41 -19.48 -29.26
C LEU A 28 -6.29 -18.55 -28.40
N SER A 29 -7.34 -19.08 -27.76
CA SER A 29 -8.19 -18.31 -26.84
C SER A 29 -7.58 -18.08 -25.46
N ALA A 30 -6.46 -18.74 -25.12
CA ALA A 30 -5.77 -18.57 -23.85
C ALA A 30 -4.87 -17.31 -23.78
N CYS A 31 -4.79 -16.52 -24.85
CA CYS A 31 -4.12 -15.23 -24.85
C CYS A 31 -5.00 -14.16 -24.17
N THR A 32 -5.13 -14.24 -22.85
CA THR A 32 -5.58 -13.10 -22.06
C THR A 32 -4.47 -12.05 -22.06
N SER A 33 -4.67 -10.94 -22.77
CA SER A 33 -3.80 -9.79 -22.63
C SER A 33 -4.14 -9.12 -21.30
N ASP A 34 -3.51 -9.59 -20.23
CA ASP A 34 -3.53 -8.91 -18.95
C ASP A 34 -2.63 -7.66 -19.08
N LYS A 35 -3.17 -6.61 -19.71
CA LYS A 35 -2.61 -5.27 -19.65
C LYS A 35 -2.83 -4.73 -18.25
N LYS A 36 -2.04 -5.25 -17.31
CA LYS A 36 -1.85 -4.64 -16.01
C LYS A 36 -0.51 -3.94 -16.08
N ASP A 37 -0.59 -2.62 -16.31
CA ASP A 37 0.45 -1.68 -15.92
C ASP A 37 0.59 -1.69 -14.40
N HIS A 38 1.08 -2.81 -13.86
CA HIS A 38 1.54 -2.92 -12.49
C HIS A 38 3.05 -3.05 -12.58
N PRO A 39 3.83 -2.02 -12.21
CA PRO A 39 5.19 -2.29 -11.83
C PRO A 39 5.11 -3.24 -10.63
N LEU A 40 6.04 -4.18 -10.56
CA LEU A 40 6.24 -5.11 -9.43
C LEU A 40 5.40 -6.40 -9.48
N LYS A 41 5.83 -7.35 -10.33
CA LYS A 41 5.85 -8.77 -9.91
C LYS A 41 6.91 -9.55 -10.68
N LYS A 42 8.11 -9.62 -10.10
CA LYS A 42 9.07 -10.68 -10.43
C LYS A 42 9.86 -11.02 -9.16
N GLY A 43 9.58 -12.21 -8.61
CA GLY A 43 10.44 -12.92 -7.66
C GLY A 43 10.54 -12.36 -6.24
N GLY A 44 9.64 -12.79 -5.37
CA GLY A 44 9.92 -13.04 -3.94
C GLY A 44 10.62 -11.95 -3.12
N ILE A 45 9.92 -10.85 -2.81
CA ILE A 45 10.08 -10.14 -1.54
C ILE A 45 8.67 -9.77 -1.09
N GLU A 46 8.22 -10.36 0.01
CA GLU A 46 7.00 -9.93 0.68
C GLU A 46 7.19 -8.49 1.17
N THR A 47 6.40 -7.57 0.62
CA THR A 47 5.84 -6.39 1.31
C THR A 47 6.75 -5.60 2.27
N TYR A 48 8.03 -5.41 1.97
CA TYR A 48 8.84 -4.48 2.74
C TYR A 48 8.45 -3.04 2.40
N ALA A 49 8.25 -2.21 3.42
CA ALA A 49 8.07 -0.79 3.21
C ALA A 49 9.31 -0.25 2.46
N PHE A 50 9.12 0.20 1.21
CA PHE A 50 10.21 0.57 0.29
C PHE A 50 10.52 2.07 0.32
N GLY A 51 9.97 2.79 1.30
CA GLY A 51 10.18 4.22 1.48
C GLY A 51 11.62 4.65 1.71
N LYS A 52 11.84 5.97 1.67
CA LYS A 52 13.11 6.57 2.07
C LYS A 52 13.43 6.20 3.52
N VAL A 53 14.71 5.92 3.77
CA VAL A 53 15.23 5.82 5.13
C VAL A 53 15.25 7.23 5.76
N ASN A 54 15.14 7.30 7.08
CA ASN A 54 15.16 8.55 7.85
C ASN A 54 14.05 9.56 7.48
N GLN A 55 12.90 9.10 6.99
CA GLN A 55 11.74 9.94 6.74
C GLN A 55 10.62 9.63 7.73
N ILE A 56 10.04 10.68 8.33
CA ILE A 56 8.81 10.59 9.12
C ILE A 56 7.66 11.18 8.31
N LEU A 57 6.64 10.36 8.02
CA LEU A 57 5.36 10.87 7.55
C LEU A 57 4.47 11.20 8.75
N VAL A 58 4.15 12.47 8.94
CA VAL A 58 3.17 12.91 9.93
C VAL A 58 1.80 13.02 9.28
N VAL A 59 0.80 12.37 9.85
CA VAL A 59 -0.60 12.49 9.47
C VAL A 59 -1.32 13.24 10.58
N SER A 60 -1.78 14.46 10.28
CA SER A 60 -2.53 15.28 11.23
C SER A 60 -3.42 16.28 10.49
N ASP A 61 -4.43 16.82 11.17
CA ASP A 61 -5.22 17.92 10.61
C ASP A 61 -4.37 19.20 10.47
N SER A 62 -4.68 20.01 9.45
CA SER A 62 -3.88 21.18 9.08
C SER A 62 -3.82 22.23 10.19
N SER A 63 -4.91 22.42 10.92
CA SER A 63 -4.99 23.36 12.05
C SER A 63 -3.99 23.02 13.16
N LEU A 64 -3.87 21.73 13.48
CA LEU A 64 -2.93 21.25 14.50
C LEU A 64 -1.49 21.35 14.02
N TRP A 65 -1.24 21.02 12.74
CA TRP A 65 0.10 21.03 12.16
C TRP A 65 0.70 22.42 12.01
N THR A 66 -0.11 23.40 11.58
CA THR A 66 0.35 24.80 11.45
C THR A 66 0.48 25.50 12.80
N GLY A 67 0.10 24.84 13.90
CA GLY A 67 0.24 25.35 15.25
C GLY A 67 1.56 24.97 15.94
N PRO A 68 1.65 25.23 17.26
CA PRO A 68 2.86 24.98 18.06
C PRO A 68 3.31 23.51 18.07
N VAL A 69 2.39 22.58 17.79
CA VAL A 69 2.69 21.15 17.69
C VAL A 69 3.63 20.87 16.53
N GLY A 70 3.37 21.43 15.35
CA GLY A 70 4.25 21.29 14.19
C GLY A 70 5.62 21.92 14.44
N ASP A 71 5.66 23.15 14.98
CA ASP A 71 6.91 23.85 15.30
C ASP A 71 7.80 23.04 16.25
N THR A 72 7.19 22.52 17.32
CA THR A 72 7.88 21.66 18.29
C THR A 72 8.38 20.38 17.64
N PHE A 73 7.58 19.80 16.74
CA PHE A 73 7.96 18.59 16.02
C PHE A 73 9.18 18.82 15.12
N PHE A 74 9.19 19.91 14.34
CA PHE A 74 10.36 20.28 13.53
C PHE A 74 11.59 20.54 14.38
N TYR A 75 11.43 21.22 15.52
CA TYR A 75 12.54 21.51 16.43
C TYR A 75 13.26 20.23 16.91
N TYR A 76 12.50 19.20 17.31
CA TYR A 76 13.09 17.96 17.83
C TYR A 76 13.55 16.99 16.74
N PHE A 77 12.83 16.89 15.62
CA PHE A 77 13.05 15.82 14.64
C PHE A 77 13.73 16.29 13.34
N ALA A 78 13.69 17.58 13.00
CA ALA A 78 14.36 18.14 11.83
C ALA A 78 15.45 19.16 12.18
N GLY A 79 15.82 19.26 13.46
CA GLY A 79 16.96 20.08 13.90
C GLY A 79 18.28 19.63 13.25
N PRO A 80 19.26 20.53 13.12
CA PRO A 80 20.55 20.22 12.53
C PRO A 80 21.37 19.28 13.42
N TYR A 81 22.01 18.30 12.80
CA TYR A 81 22.96 17.43 13.49
C TYR A 81 24.29 18.17 13.75
N ILE A 82 24.62 18.41 15.01
CA ILE A 82 25.70 19.33 15.42
C ILE A 82 27.10 18.78 15.07
N LEU A 83 27.25 17.48 14.85
CA LEU A 83 28.57 16.85 14.63
C LEU A 83 29.05 16.93 13.16
N THR A 84 28.17 17.28 12.23
CA THR A 84 28.51 17.37 10.80
C THR A 84 28.88 18.81 10.42
N PRO A 85 29.94 19.03 9.61
CA PRO A 85 30.30 20.37 9.14
C PRO A 85 29.22 20.97 8.22
N GLN A 86 28.42 20.11 7.58
CA GLN A 86 27.22 20.49 6.84
C GLN A 86 25.99 20.21 7.72
N PRO A 87 25.06 21.17 7.88
CA PRO A 87 23.85 20.95 8.66
C PRO A 87 22.93 19.96 7.92
N GLU A 88 22.78 18.77 8.49
CA GLU A 88 21.84 17.75 8.02
C GLU A 88 20.71 17.60 9.05
N ALA A 89 19.46 17.48 8.58
CA ALA A 89 18.33 17.21 9.46
C ALA A 89 18.38 15.76 9.97
N ILE A 90 17.98 15.54 11.22
CA ILE A 90 17.95 14.18 11.81
C ILE A 90 16.96 13.29 11.03
N PHE A 91 15.78 13.83 10.71
CA PHE A 91 14.77 13.19 9.87
C PHE A 91 14.21 14.14 8.81
N ASP A 92 13.91 13.59 7.64
CA ASP A 92 13.06 14.23 6.64
C ASP A 92 11.60 14.17 7.10
N ILE A 93 10.98 15.33 7.30
CA ILE A 93 9.58 15.40 7.76
C ILE A 93 8.68 15.68 6.57
N THR A 94 7.60 14.92 6.45
CA THR A 94 6.54 15.16 5.46
C THR A 94 5.20 15.16 6.18
N HIS A 95 4.37 16.19 5.96
CA HIS A 95 3.06 16.29 6.59
C HIS A 95 1.94 16.05 5.58
N PHE A 96 1.02 15.17 5.95
CA PHE A 96 -0.20 14.83 5.21
C PHE A 96 -1.45 15.09 6.05
N THR A 97 -2.50 15.62 5.41
CA THR A 97 -3.84 15.58 6.00
C THR A 97 -4.41 14.16 5.93
N PRO A 98 -5.35 13.78 6.82
CA PRO A 98 -5.99 12.46 6.78
C PRO A 98 -6.62 12.13 5.43
N GLN A 99 -7.14 13.15 4.75
CA GLN A 99 -7.76 13.04 3.44
C GLN A 99 -6.72 12.76 2.35
N ALA A 100 -5.57 13.46 2.37
CA ALA A 100 -4.47 13.22 1.46
C ALA A 100 -3.85 11.83 1.69
N PHE A 101 -3.68 11.45 2.96
CA PHE A 101 -3.22 10.12 3.35
C PHE A 101 -4.15 9.01 2.87
N SER A 102 -5.47 9.20 2.98
CA SER A 102 -6.46 8.22 2.55
C SER A 102 -6.52 8.05 1.03
N LYS A 103 -6.26 9.12 0.26
CA LYS A 103 -6.23 9.10 -1.21
C LYS A 103 -4.91 8.55 -1.78
N ARG A 104 -3.88 8.42 -0.96
CA ARG A 104 -2.56 7.90 -1.39
C ARG A 104 -2.68 6.39 -1.61
N GLY A 105 -2.39 5.93 -2.82
CA GLY A 105 -2.62 4.53 -3.23
C GLY A 105 -1.65 3.48 -2.65
N SER A 106 -0.44 3.87 -2.23
CA SER A 106 0.59 2.92 -1.76
C SER A 106 1.21 3.35 -0.43
N ARG A 107 0.55 3.04 0.69
CA ARG A 107 1.05 3.33 2.05
C ARG A 107 2.36 2.63 2.39
N LYS A 108 2.70 1.55 1.69
CA LYS A 108 3.98 0.82 1.79
C LYS A 108 5.20 1.64 1.35
N GLU A 109 4.99 2.82 0.77
CA GLU A 109 6.07 3.74 0.47
C GLU A 109 6.58 4.49 1.72
N PHE A 110 5.96 4.33 2.89
CA PHE A 110 6.39 4.96 4.12
C PHE A 110 6.78 3.91 5.15
N ARG A 111 7.99 4.03 5.70
CA ARG A 111 8.49 3.12 6.74
C ARG A 111 8.05 3.55 8.14
N MET A 112 7.85 4.85 8.33
CA MET A 112 7.47 5.46 9.62
C MET A 112 6.32 6.43 9.38
N ILE A 113 5.18 6.14 9.99
CA ILE A 113 3.98 6.97 9.93
C ILE A 113 3.62 7.33 11.37
N LEU A 114 3.52 8.62 11.64
CA LEU A 114 3.10 9.15 12.93
C LEU A 114 1.75 9.83 12.77
N LEU A 115 0.75 9.37 13.53
CA LEU A 115 -0.55 10.03 13.60
C LEU A 115 -0.57 10.96 14.80
N VAL A 116 -0.96 12.21 14.58
CA VAL A 116 -1.04 13.24 15.64
C VAL A 116 -2.42 13.86 15.58
N ALA A 117 -3.14 13.83 16.70
CA ALA A 117 -4.48 14.37 16.82
C ALA A 117 -4.76 14.88 18.24
N ASP A 118 -5.65 15.85 18.35
CA ASP A 118 -6.31 16.18 19.60
C ASP A 118 -7.47 15.19 19.85
N MET A 119 -7.28 14.32 20.83
CA MET A 119 -8.28 13.31 21.18
C MET A 119 -9.53 13.89 21.87
N ASN A 120 -9.49 15.17 22.26
CA ASN A 120 -10.64 15.88 22.83
C ASN A 120 -11.55 16.48 21.76
N ASP A 121 -11.03 16.70 20.55
CA ASP A 121 -11.82 17.15 19.41
C ASP A 121 -12.45 15.92 18.69
N PRO A 122 -13.78 15.79 18.68
CA PRO A 122 -14.45 14.69 17.97
C PRO A 122 -14.52 14.91 16.45
N ASP A 123 -14.44 16.17 15.99
CA ASP A 123 -14.61 16.55 14.59
C ASP A 123 -13.31 16.39 13.80
N GLU A 124 -12.18 16.34 14.50
CA GLU A 124 -10.86 16.11 13.92
C GLU A 124 -10.78 14.76 13.18
N ALA A 125 -10.36 14.80 11.91
CA ALA A 125 -10.34 13.62 11.06
C ALA A 125 -9.27 12.62 11.49
N THR A 126 -8.13 13.10 11.98
CA THR A 126 -7.05 12.25 12.48
C THR A 126 -7.46 11.52 13.76
N ALA A 127 -8.17 12.20 14.67
CA ALA A 127 -8.69 11.59 15.89
C ALA A 127 -9.67 10.46 15.59
N ARG A 128 -10.56 10.63 14.60
CA ARG A 128 -11.44 9.55 14.11
C ARG A 128 -10.65 8.37 13.56
N MET A 129 -9.58 8.63 12.80
CA MET A 129 -8.73 7.57 12.27
C MET A 129 -8.09 6.74 13.39
N ILE A 130 -7.58 7.38 14.45
CA ILE A 130 -7.01 6.72 15.62
C ILE A 130 -8.08 5.91 16.39
N ARG A 131 -9.27 6.48 16.61
CA ARG A 131 -10.40 5.80 17.28
C ARG A 131 -10.80 4.53 16.54
N ASN A 132 -10.91 4.60 15.22
CA ASN A 132 -11.25 3.45 14.38
C ASN A 132 -10.17 2.37 14.42
N ASP A 133 -8.89 2.74 14.58
CA ASP A 133 -7.78 1.80 14.57
C ASP A 133 -7.57 1.06 15.90
N LEU A 134 -7.71 1.77 17.02
CA LEU A 134 -7.48 1.26 18.38
C LEU A 134 -8.76 0.73 19.05
N GLY A 135 -9.91 1.31 18.72
CA GLY A 135 -11.20 1.05 19.37
C GLY A 135 -11.34 1.73 20.74
N GLU A 136 -12.59 2.02 21.12
CA GLU A 136 -12.92 2.78 22.34
C GLU A 136 -12.43 2.12 23.62
N GLN A 137 -12.56 0.79 23.74
CA GLN A 137 -12.11 0.07 24.93
C GLN A 137 -10.61 0.25 25.20
N LYS A 138 -9.80 0.26 24.14
CA LYS A 138 -8.35 0.41 24.27
C LYS A 138 -7.98 1.84 24.58
N LEU A 139 -8.67 2.82 24.00
CA LEU A 139 -8.49 4.23 24.32
C LEU A 139 -8.80 4.54 25.78
N GLU A 140 -9.89 3.98 26.32
CA GLU A 140 -10.21 4.10 27.75
C GLU A 140 -9.19 3.41 28.65
N GLN A 141 -8.57 2.32 28.20
CA GLN A 141 -7.45 1.74 28.91
C GLN A 141 -6.23 2.67 28.89
N ILE A 142 -5.86 3.21 27.73
CA ILE A 142 -4.72 4.13 27.57
C ILE A 142 -4.88 5.37 28.45
N ARG A 143 -6.09 5.93 28.51
CA ARG A 143 -6.42 7.08 29.38
C ARG A 143 -6.17 6.77 30.86
N ARG A 144 -6.49 5.55 31.30
CA ARG A 144 -6.25 5.09 32.68
C ARG A 144 -4.77 4.79 32.95
N ASP A 145 -4.08 4.21 31.97
CA ASP A 145 -2.68 3.77 32.08
C ASP A 145 -1.65 4.88 31.73
N LYS A 146 -1.95 6.13 32.10
CA LYS A 146 -1.07 7.32 31.93
C LYS A 146 -0.75 7.72 30.48
N GLY A 147 -1.53 7.25 29.49
CA GLY A 147 -1.44 7.73 28.11
C GLY A 147 -0.46 6.99 27.20
N CYS A 148 0.17 5.90 27.65
CA CYS A 148 1.09 5.11 26.82
C CYS A 148 0.59 3.66 26.69
N SER A 149 0.60 3.14 25.46
CA SER A 149 0.35 1.71 25.20
C SER A 149 1.09 1.26 23.95
N VAL A 150 1.46 -0.01 23.94
CA VAL A 150 1.94 -0.70 22.73
C VAL A 150 0.81 -1.56 22.20
N VAL A 151 0.51 -1.42 20.92
CA VAL A 151 -0.46 -2.27 20.21
C VAL A 151 0.22 -2.77 18.95
N VAL A 152 0.19 -4.08 18.76
CA VAL A 152 0.75 -4.73 17.57
C VAL A 152 -0.40 -5.09 16.64
N GLY A 153 -0.48 -4.41 15.51
CA GLY A 153 -1.39 -4.73 14.41
C GLY A 153 -0.64 -5.32 13.23
N LYS A 154 -1.26 -6.26 12.52
CA LYS A 154 -0.78 -6.75 11.21
C LYS A 154 -1.71 -6.25 10.12
N ASP A 155 -1.15 -6.02 8.94
CA ASP A 155 -1.86 -5.56 7.75
C ASP A 155 -2.77 -4.35 8.03
N LYS A 156 -2.22 -3.41 8.80
CA LYS A 156 -2.85 -2.13 9.10
C LYS A 156 -2.84 -1.29 7.82
N TRP A 157 -4.02 -1.21 7.23
CA TRP A 157 -4.44 -0.33 6.13
C TRP A 157 -3.77 -0.52 4.76
#